data_AF-A0A920LKV9-F1
#
_entry.id   AF-A0A920LKV9-F1
#
_cell.length_a   1.000
_cell.length_b   1.000
_cell.length_c   1.000
_cell.angle_alpha   90.00
_cell.angle_beta   90.00
_cell.angle_gamma   90.00
#
_symmetry.space_group_name_H-M   'P 1'
#
loop_
_entity.id
_entity.type
_entity.pdbx_description
1 polymer ?
#
loop_
_entity_poly.entity_id
_entity_poly.type
_entity_poly.pdbx_seq_one_letter_code
_entity_poly.pdbx_strand_id
1 'polypeptide(L)'
;MKYLEETNKSIVGTFNVKSINKLTKLIEVENLVFTPDPFEEYDIRRVIEKSNSSGIPIKDGNDVLISNVLNVYTDSDTFGYVASNSLPSYDLTLDIFKESINGATTSNLDGQDPISSLYSFIRFSPPNNTDIKFIQGDAVIYQPDGEVISGLESGRLYYVDPQPTLPGQNVTTIALYNSRSQIGTASTIQLGIGTVTSAHNFILQQHSNEKLSSNQILRKIPLSQNLFIDSKHETPVKEIGILRDGVQIHSPISDDQIFFGPLESVEVFNGGDDYDVINPPSIVVEAGAGTTALVEPVISGSVKEVLIDPQDFDIAKVISISLTGGNGSGCLLQPIVGSRFRDLLFDTRNVFLVVVLILMKKL
;
A
#
# COMPACT_ATOMS: atom_id res chain seq x y z
N MET A 1 -12.23 -36.41 -20.50
CA MET A 1 -11.61 -37.43 -19.59
C MET A 1 -10.66 -38.29 -20.40
N LYS A 2 -9.73 -38.97 -19.75
CA LYS A 2 -8.80 -39.94 -20.36
C LYS A 2 -8.83 -41.25 -19.58
N TYR A 3 -8.71 -42.38 -20.28
CA TYR A 3 -8.42 -43.68 -19.67
C TYR A 3 -6.93 -43.84 -19.51
N LEU A 4 -6.50 -44.31 -18.35
CA LEU A 4 -5.14 -44.73 -18.08
C LEU A 4 -5.12 -46.23 -17.81
N GLU A 5 -4.25 -46.94 -18.52
CA GLU A 5 -3.92 -48.32 -18.18
C GLU A 5 -3.10 -48.32 -16.88
N GLU A 6 -3.50 -49.12 -15.88
CA GLU A 6 -2.82 -49.09 -14.57
C GLU A 6 -1.36 -49.55 -14.63
N THR A 7 -1.08 -50.52 -15.50
CA THR A 7 0.25 -51.14 -15.67
C THR A 7 1.29 -50.18 -16.25
N ASN A 8 0.90 -49.31 -17.18
CA ASN A 8 1.84 -48.44 -17.91
C ASN A 8 1.57 -46.93 -17.77
N LYS A 9 0.48 -46.53 -17.08
CA LYS A 9 0.01 -45.13 -17.00
C LYS A 9 -0.05 -44.45 -18.37
N SER A 10 -0.35 -45.22 -19.41
CA SER A 10 -0.44 -44.78 -20.79
C SER A 10 -1.87 -44.30 -21.06
N ILE A 11 -2.03 -43.25 -21.87
CA ILE A 11 -3.37 -42.79 -22.26
C ILE A 11 -3.90 -43.72 -23.35
N VAL A 12 -4.89 -44.54 -23.02
CA VAL A 12 -5.45 -45.56 -23.93
C VAL A 12 -6.77 -45.16 -24.59
N GLY A 13 -7.34 -44.02 -24.19
CA GLY A 13 -8.55 -43.50 -24.81
C GLY A 13 -8.96 -42.13 -24.25
N THR A 14 -9.74 -41.40 -25.04
CA THR A 14 -10.32 -40.10 -24.64
C THR A 14 -11.81 -40.07 -24.90
N PHE A 15 -12.55 -39.36 -24.06
CA PHE A 15 -13.98 -39.17 -24.22
C PHE A 15 -14.46 -37.88 -23.54
N ASN A 16 -15.62 -37.39 -23.97
CA ASN A 16 -16.31 -36.28 -23.32
C ASN A 16 -17.46 -36.82 -22.48
N VAL A 17 -17.69 -36.19 -21.32
CA VAL A 17 -18.84 -36.51 -20.48
C VAL A 17 -20.02 -35.69 -20.99
N LYS A 18 -21.09 -36.37 -21.43
CA LYS A 18 -22.31 -35.74 -21.90
C LYS A 18 -23.26 -35.44 -20.75
N SER A 19 -23.49 -36.45 -19.90
CA SER A 19 -24.41 -36.34 -18.79
C SER A 19 -23.98 -37.26 -17.63
N ILE A 20 -24.38 -36.92 -16.42
CA ILE A 20 -24.17 -37.74 -15.22
C ILE A 20 -25.53 -38.01 -14.60
N ASN A 21 -25.94 -39.26 -14.58
CA ASN A 21 -27.17 -39.68 -13.92
C ASN A 21 -26.87 -40.07 -12.47
N LYS A 22 -27.22 -39.18 -11.53
CA LYS A 22 -26.98 -39.38 -10.10
C LYS A 22 -27.77 -40.56 -9.49
N LEU A 23 -28.94 -40.89 -10.05
CA LEU A 23 -29.80 -41.96 -9.53
C LEU A 23 -29.22 -43.34 -9.88
N THR A 24 -28.82 -43.52 -11.13
CA THR A 24 -28.26 -44.80 -11.61
C THR A 24 -26.76 -44.91 -11.40
N LYS A 25 -26.09 -43.83 -10.97
CA LYS A 25 -24.63 -43.71 -10.85
C LYS A 25 -23.90 -44.01 -12.16
N LEU A 26 -24.53 -43.68 -13.28
CA LEU A 26 -23.97 -43.88 -14.63
C LEU A 26 -23.54 -42.54 -15.24
N ILE A 27 -22.50 -42.61 -16.07
CA ILE A 27 -22.00 -41.48 -16.86
C ILE A 27 -22.26 -41.80 -18.33
N GLU A 28 -22.94 -40.89 -19.01
CA GLU A 28 -23.10 -40.97 -20.47
C GLU A 28 -21.93 -40.24 -21.13
N VAL A 29 -21.29 -40.91 -22.08
CA VAL A 29 -20.08 -40.42 -22.74
C VAL A 29 -20.32 -40.21 -24.23
N GLU A 30 -19.66 -39.22 -24.79
CA GLU A 30 -19.65 -38.94 -26.22
C GLU A 30 -18.22 -39.02 -26.77
N ASN A 31 -18.12 -39.37 -28.06
CA ASN A 31 -16.86 -39.53 -28.79
C ASN A 31 -15.87 -40.44 -28.06
N LEU A 32 -16.39 -41.53 -27.48
CA LEU A 32 -15.57 -42.55 -26.84
C LEU A 32 -14.75 -43.28 -27.90
N VAL A 33 -13.46 -42.99 -27.93
CA VAL A 33 -12.48 -43.75 -28.73
C VAL A 33 -11.68 -44.60 -27.76
N PHE A 34 -12.22 -45.77 -27.44
CA PHE A 34 -11.62 -46.73 -26.52
C PHE A 34 -12.26 -48.11 -26.69
N THR A 35 -11.44 -49.16 -26.72
CA THR A 35 -11.88 -50.55 -26.71
C THR A 35 -11.21 -51.22 -25.52
N PRO A 36 -11.93 -51.53 -24.43
CA PRO A 36 -11.32 -52.11 -23.23
C PRO A 36 -10.88 -53.55 -23.48
N ASP A 37 -9.68 -53.91 -23.01
CA ASP A 37 -9.29 -55.31 -22.85
C ASP A 37 -9.96 -55.86 -21.57
N PRO A 38 -10.71 -56.99 -21.64
CA PRO A 38 -11.33 -57.60 -20.47
C PRO A 38 -10.37 -58.04 -19.36
N PHE A 39 -9.07 -58.14 -19.64
CA PHE A 39 -8.05 -58.60 -18.70
C PHE A 39 -7.21 -57.46 -18.10
N GLU A 40 -7.50 -56.22 -18.43
CA GLU A 40 -6.82 -55.04 -17.89
C GLU A 40 -7.76 -54.16 -17.04
N GLU A 41 -7.16 -53.49 -16.06
CA GLU A 41 -7.84 -52.49 -15.23
C GLU A 41 -7.53 -51.08 -15.75
N TYR A 42 -8.57 -50.24 -15.78
CA TYR A 42 -8.50 -48.89 -16.35
C TYR A 42 -8.98 -47.83 -15.37
N ASP A 43 -8.18 -46.78 -15.29
CA ASP A 43 -8.40 -45.63 -14.43
C ASP A 43 -8.94 -44.45 -15.24
N ILE A 44 -10.07 -43.86 -14.83
CA ILE A 44 -10.61 -42.65 -15.48
C ILE A 44 -10.05 -41.43 -14.79
N ARG A 45 -9.34 -40.56 -15.54
CA ARG A 45 -8.84 -39.29 -15.04
C ARG A 45 -9.32 -38.09 -15.83
N ARG A 46 -9.53 -36.98 -15.11
CA ARG A 46 -9.79 -35.67 -15.71
C ARG A 46 -8.56 -35.21 -16.47
N VAL A 47 -8.77 -34.66 -17.66
CA VAL A 47 -7.71 -33.93 -18.37
C VAL A 47 -7.58 -32.58 -17.69
N ILE A 48 -6.41 -32.34 -17.10
CA ILE A 48 -6.11 -31.09 -16.43
C ILE A 48 -5.85 -30.03 -17.52
N GLU A 49 -6.60 -28.94 -17.45
CA GLU A 49 -6.36 -27.78 -18.29
C GLU A 49 -5.24 -26.95 -17.66
N LYS A 50 -4.41 -26.36 -18.51
CA LYS A 50 -3.28 -25.53 -18.10
C LYS A 50 -3.35 -24.18 -18.76
N SER A 51 -2.67 -23.19 -18.18
CA SER A 51 -2.66 -21.83 -18.71
C SER A 51 -1.49 -21.60 -19.65
N ASN A 52 -1.75 -20.84 -20.71
CA ASN A 52 -0.77 -20.39 -21.68
C ASN A 52 -0.92 -18.88 -21.90
N SER A 53 0.20 -18.20 -22.15
CA SER A 53 0.17 -16.81 -22.59
C SER A 53 1.16 -16.58 -23.73
N SER A 54 0.69 -15.93 -24.78
CA SER A 54 1.48 -15.44 -25.91
C SER A 54 1.86 -13.96 -25.79
N GLY A 55 1.14 -13.18 -24.97
CA GLY A 55 1.43 -11.77 -24.70
C GLY A 55 2.55 -11.59 -23.66
N ILE A 56 2.25 -11.92 -22.41
CA ILE A 56 3.17 -11.73 -21.27
C ILE A 56 3.59 -13.08 -20.71
N PRO A 57 4.89 -13.34 -20.46
CA PRO A 57 5.31 -14.61 -19.90
C PRO A 57 4.68 -14.87 -18.52
N ILE A 58 4.16 -16.09 -18.35
CA ILE A 58 3.76 -16.58 -17.03
C ILE A 58 5.03 -16.86 -16.22
N LYS A 59 5.09 -16.40 -14.97
CA LYS A 59 6.26 -16.51 -14.08
C LYS A 59 6.82 -17.93 -14.00
N ASP A 60 5.94 -18.93 -13.92
CA ASP A 60 6.30 -20.35 -13.79
C ASP A 60 6.41 -21.07 -15.15
N GLY A 61 6.18 -20.37 -16.25
CA GLY A 61 6.17 -20.90 -17.61
C GLY A 61 4.79 -21.31 -18.12
N ASN A 62 4.66 -21.38 -19.44
CA ASN A 62 3.46 -21.82 -20.12
C ASN A 62 3.23 -23.33 -19.94
N ASP A 63 1.96 -23.74 -19.86
CA ASP A 63 1.56 -25.14 -19.67
C ASP A 63 2.14 -25.81 -18.40
N VAL A 64 2.42 -25.01 -17.37
CA VAL A 64 2.89 -25.48 -16.06
C VAL A 64 1.76 -25.44 -15.03
N LEU A 65 1.12 -24.27 -14.89
CA LEU A 65 0.07 -24.04 -13.89
C LEU A 65 -1.27 -24.61 -14.34
N ILE A 66 -1.99 -25.21 -13.38
CA ILE A 66 -3.37 -25.67 -13.59
C ILE A 66 -4.28 -24.46 -13.70
N SER A 67 -5.15 -24.48 -14.70
CA SER A 67 -6.08 -23.41 -15.03
C SER A 67 -7.52 -23.70 -14.61
N ASN A 68 -8.36 -22.68 -14.73
CA ASN A 68 -9.77 -22.67 -14.37
C ASN A 68 -10.03 -22.86 -12.87
N VAL A 69 -11.30 -23.03 -12.52
CA VAL A 69 -11.69 -23.46 -11.17
C VAL A 69 -11.07 -24.83 -10.88
N LEU A 70 -10.28 -24.87 -9.81
CA LEU A 70 -9.58 -26.06 -9.34
C LEU A 70 -10.56 -26.97 -8.62
N ASN A 71 -11.21 -26.44 -7.57
CA ASN A 71 -12.11 -27.19 -6.70
C ASN A 71 -13.30 -26.31 -6.29
N VAL A 72 -14.42 -26.99 -6.03
CA VAL A 72 -15.61 -26.38 -5.44
C VAL A 72 -16.00 -27.21 -4.23
N TYR A 73 -16.27 -26.54 -3.11
CA TYR A 73 -16.75 -27.12 -1.88
C TYR A 73 -18.10 -26.52 -1.55
N THR A 74 -18.93 -27.25 -0.81
CA THR A 74 -20.22 -26.76 -0.32
C THR A 74 -20.31 -27.02 1.18
N ASP A 75 -20.76 -26.02 1.91
CA ASP A 75 -21.11 -26.15 3.33
C ASP A 75 -22.63 -26.14 3.47
N SER A 76 -23.18 -27.33 3.71
CA SER A 76 -24.56 -27.53 4.14
C SER A 76 -25.60 -26.79 3.28
N ASP A 77 -25.36 -26.74 1.96
CA ASP A 77 -26.16 -26.05 0.93
C ASP A 77 -26.43 -24.55 1.16
N THR A 78 -25.73 -23.92 2.11
CA THR A 78 -25.84 -22.48 2.39
C THR A 78 -24.78 -21.68 1.65
N PHE A 79 -23.54 -22.15 1.66
CA PHE A 79 -22.40 -21.50 1.05
C PHE A 79 -21.62 -22.47 0.17
N GLY A 80 -21.18 -21.97 -0.99
CA GLY A 80 -20.19 -22.61 -1.84
C GLY A 80 -18.84 -21.93 -1.66
N TYR A 81 -17.76 -22.71 -1.76
CA TYR A 81 -16.39 -22.22 -1.76
C TYR A 81 -15.73 -22.62 -3.06
N VAL A 82 -15.17 -21.66 -3.78
CA VAL A 82 -14.52 -21.89 -5.07
C VAL A 82 -13.04 -21.57 -4.96
N ALA A 83 -12.20 -22.55 -5.26
CA ALA A 83 -10.76 -22.41 -5.30
C ALA A 83 -10.27 -22.30 -6.76
N SER A 84 -9.40 -21.32 -7.05
CA SER A 84 -8.86 -21.06 -8.39
C SER A 84 -7.47 -20.43 -8.30
N ASN A 85 -6.69 -20.56 -9.36
CA ASN A 85 -5.42 -19.83 -9.54
C ASN A 85 -5.60 -18.49 -10.28
N SER A 86 -6.85 -18.12 -10.58
CA SER A 86 -7.22 -16.94 -11.37
C SER A 86 -6.58 -16.91 -12.77
N LEU A 87 -6.23 -18.07 -13.31
CA LEU A 87 -5.68 -18.21 -14.66
C LEU A 87 -6.62 -19.09 -15.50
N PRO A 88 -7.12 -18.59 -16.65
CA PRO A 88 -7.96 -19.37 -17.54
C PRO A 88 -7.15 -20.33 -18.42
N SER A 89 -7.85 -21.23 -19.11
CA SER A 89 -7.26 -22.21 -20.03
C SER A 89 -7.08 -21.71 -21.47
N TYR A 90 -7.72 -20.61 -21.85
CA TYR A 90 -7.49 -19.98 -23.15
C TYR A 90 -6.17 -19.21 -23.17
N ASP A 91 -5.64 -18.96 -24.36
CA ASP A 91 -4.38 -18.25 -24.53
C ASP A 91 -4.52 -16.76 -24.17
N LEU A 92 -3.70 -16.30 -23.23
CA LEU A 92 -3.66 -14.90 -22.80
C LEU A 92 -2.81 -14.07 -23.76
N THR A 93 -3.46 -13.20 -24.53
CA THR A 93 -2.82 -12.35 -25.56
C THR A 93 -2.59 -10.90 -25.12
N LEU A 94 -3.05 -10.53 -23.92
CA LEU A 94 -2.91 -9.17 -23.39
C LEU A 94 -1.46 -8.84 -23.09
N ASP A 95 -1.04 -7.62 -23.43
CA ASP A 95 0.30 -7.09 -23.19
C ASP A 95 0.31 -6.11 -22.01
N ILE A 96 1.51 -5.80 -21.50
CA ILE A 96 1.69 -4.88 -20.38
C ILE A 96 1.24 -3.47 -20.73
N PHE A 97 0.70 -2.81 -19.72
CA PHE A 97 0.34 -1.40 -19.82
C PHE A 97 1.61 -0.54 -19.70
N LYS A 98 2.17 -0.19 -20.86
CA LYS A 98 3.35 0.66 -20.98
C LYS A 98 3.18 1.68 -22.12
N GLU A 99 3.88 2.80 -21.98
CA GLU A 99 4.19 3.74 -23.06
C GLU A 99 5.70 3.96 -23.11
N SER A 100 6.24 4.13 -24.32
CA SER A 100 7.68 4.25 -24.52
C SER A 100 8.01 5.39 -25.47
N ILE A 101 9.12 6.08 -25.21
CA ILE A 101 9.75 7.03 -26.15
C ILE A 101 11.13 6.52 -26.55
N ASN A 102 11.61 6.93 -27.74
CA ASN A 102 12.95 6.60 -28.22
C ASN A 102 13.85 7.84 -28.11
N GLY A 103 14.69 7.88 -27.08
CA GLY A 103 15.54 9.01 -26.75
C GLY A 103 14.80 10.20 -26.15
N ALA A 104 15.47 10.90 -25.22
CA ALA A 104 15.00 12.18 -24.68
C ALA A 104 15.42 13.36 -25.58
N THR A 105 14.82 13.42 -26.77
CA THR A 105 15.05 14.51 -27.73
C THR A 105 13.95 15.57 -27.65
N THR A 106 14.14 16.70 -28.33
CA THR A 106 13.14 17.76 -28.47
C THR A 106 11.88 17.33 -29.23
N SER A 107 11.89 16.16 -29.87
CA SER A 107 10.70 15.55 -30.48
C SER A 107 9.78 14.91 -29.44
N ASN A 108 10.37 14.45 -28.33
CA ASN A 108 9.70 13.68 -27.27
C ASN A 108 9.57 14.45 -25.96
N LEU A 109 10.14 15.66 -25.87
CA LEU A 109 10.06 16.51 -24.71
C LEU A 109 9.46 17.87 -25.10
N ASP A 110 8.56 18.39 -24.27
CA ASP A 110 7.85 19.66 -24.50
C ASP A 110 7.81 20.53 -23.23
N GLY A 111 7.43 21.80 -23.38
CA GLY A 111 7.37 22.76 -22.28
C GLY A 111 8.74 23.17 -21.77
N GLN A 112 9.61 23.62 -22.68
CA GLN A 112 10.95 24.08 -22.35
C GLN A 112 10.91 25.35 -21.50
N ASP A 113 11.57 25.33 -20.35
CA ASP A 113 11.80 26.52 -19.53
C ASP A 113 12.95 27.37 -20.14
N PRO A 114 12.72 28.66 -20.44
CA PRO A 114 13.68 29.51 -21.13
C PRO A 114 14.93 29.87 -20.29
N ILE A 115 14.91 29.63 -18.99
CA ILE A 115 16.01 29.93 -18.06
C ILE A 115 16.84 28.68 -17.80
N SER A 116 16.19 27.56 -17.45
CA SER A 116 16.89 26.32 -17.12
C SER A 116 17.20 25.44 -18.33
N SER A 117 16.58 25.70 -19.49
CA SER A 117 16.64 24.86 -20.69
C SER A 117 16.13 23.42 -20.49
N LEU A 118 15.44 23.15 -19.39
CA LEU A 118 14.81 21.87 -19.07
C LEU A 118 13.36 21.81 -19.57
N TYR A 119 12.81 20.61 -19.66
CA TYR A 119 11.49 20.33 -20.21
C TYR A 119 10.53 19.81 -19.14
N SER A 120 9.26 20.15 -19.26
CA SER A 120 8.24 19.80 -18.24
C SER A 120 7.35 18.63 -18.64
N PHE A 121 7.28 18.31 -19.94
CA PHE A 121 6.35 17.32 -20.47
C PHE A 121 7.06 16.29 -21.33
N ILE A 122 6.53 15.06 -21.31
CA ILE A 122 6.97 13.96 -22.17
C ILE A 122 5.88 13.70 -23.21
N ARG A 123 6.27 13.66 -24.48
CA ARG A 123 5.41 13.40 -25.63
C ARG A 123 5.65 12.01 -26.19
N PHE A 124 4.58 11.22 -26.19
CA PHE A 124 4.53 9.91 -26.81
C PHE A 124 3.98 9.99 -28.24
N SER A 125 4.17 8.90 -28.98
CA SER A 125 3.63 8.71 -30.32
C SER A 125 2.73 7.47 -30.33
N PRO A 126 1.55 7.51 -29.68
CA PRO A 126 0.61 6.39 -29.73
C PRO A 126 0.11 6.15 -31.17
N PRO A 127 -0.51 5.00 -31.46
CA PRO A 127 -1.12 4.73 -32.77
C PRO A 127 -2.07 5.85 -33.22
N ASN A 128 -2.23 6.01 -34.54
CA ASN A 128 -3.07 7.06 -35.11
C ASN A 128 -4.49 7.05 -34.50
N ASN A 129 -4.96 8.22 -34.09
CA ASN A 129 -6.30 8.43 -33.52
C ASN A 129 -6.55 7.67 -32.20
N THR A 130 -5.51 7.50 -31.38
CA THR A 130 -5.62 6.96 -30.03
C THR A 130 -4.92 7.85 -29.02
N ASP A 131 -5.48 7.91 -27.81
CA ASP A 131 -4.84 8.54 -26.66
C ASP A 131 -3.76 7.61 -26.08
N ILE A 132 -2.86 8.19 -25.30
CA ILE A 132 -2.02 7.41 -24.40
C ILE A 132 -2.89 6.60 -23.44
N LYS A 133 -2.37 5.46 -22.99
CA LYS A 133 -3.14 4.59 -22.12
C LYS A 133 -3.35 5.17 -20.71
N PHE A 134 -2.39 5.96 -20.19
CA PHE A 134 -2.41 6.45 -18.80
C PHE A 134 -3.52 7.46 -18.49
N ILE A 135 -4.04 7.38 -17.27
CA ILE A 135 -4.98 8.35 -16.69
C ILE A 135 -4.31 9.18 -15.59
N GLN A 136 -4.97 10.28 -15.20
CA GLN A 136 -4.47 11.17 -14.15
C GLN A 136 -4.37 10.45 -12.80
N GLY A 137 -3.21 10.56 -12.15
CA GLY A 137 -2.93 9.93 -10.86
C GLY A 137 -2.37 8.51 -10.93
N ASP A 138 -2.22 7.95 -12.15
CA ASP A 138 -1.58 6.65 -12.36
C ASP A 138 -0.15 6.67 -11.83
N ALA A 139 0.21 5.58 -11.14
CA ALA A 139 1.55 5.37 -10.64
C ALA A 139 2.34 4.56 -11.67
N VAL A 140 3.42 5.12 -12.20
CA VAL A 140 4.27 4.49 -13.22
C VAL A 140 5.68 4.31 -12.69
N ILE A 141 6.32 3.22 -13.11
CA ILE A 141 7.74 2.98 -12.89
C ILE A 141 8.48 3.33 -14.17
N TYR A 142 9.50 4.16 -14.03
CA TYR A 142 10.39 4.53 -15.12
C TYR A 142 11.52 3.52 -15.27
N GLN A 143 11.66 2.92 -16.45
CA GLN A 143 12.69 1.93 -16.75
C GLN A 143 13.36 2.23 -18.11
N PRO A 144 14.56 2.81 -18.13
CA PRO A 144 15.33 3.03 -19.36
C PRO A 144 16.07 1.77 -19.80
N ASP A 145 16.16 1.56 -21.12
CA ASP A 145 16.97 0.49 -21.72
C ASP A 145 18.44 0.92 -21.91
N GLY A 146 18.75 2.19 -21.71
CA GLY A 146 20.08 2.77 -21.89
C GLY A 146 20.34 3.94 -20.95
N GLU A 147 20.47 5.14 -21.51
CA GLU A 147 20.72 6.35 -20.70
C GLU A 147 19.49 6.67 -19.83
N VAL A 148 19.76 7.19 -18.64
CA VAL A 148 18.72 7.72 -17.74
C VAL A 148 18.44 9.16 -18.14
N ILE A 149 17.17 9.52 -18.33
CA ILE A 149 16.78 10.91 -18.59
C ILE A 149 17.16 11.76 -17.38
N SER A 150 17.89 12.85 -17.59
CA SER A 150 18.23 13.78 -16.52
C SER A 150 16.97 14.31 -15.85
N GLY A 151 16.83 14.09 -14.53
CA GLY A 151 15.63 14.42 -13.77
C GLY A 151 14.79 13.19 -13.36
N LEU A 152 15.05 12.03 -13.97
CA LEU A 152 14.44 10.75 -13.59
C LEU A 152 15.48 9.78 -13.04
N GLU A 153 15.01 8.78 -12.29
CA GLU A 153 15.83 7.70 -11.74
C GLU A 153 15.24 6.35 -12.17
N SER A 154 16.10 5.45 -12.65
CA SER A 154 15.68 4.11 -13.07
C SER A 154 15.07 3.32 -11.93
N GLY A 155 13.93 2.68 -12.18
CA GLY A 155 13.17 1.89 -11.21
C GLY A 155 12.34 2.71 -10.22
N ARG A 156 12.34 4.04 -10.33
CA ARG A 156 11.60 4.91 -9.41
C ARG A 156 10.14 5.08 -9.84
N LEU A 157 9.27 5.23 -8.82
CA LEU A 157 7.85 5.51 -8.96
C LEU A 157 7.62 7.00 -9.25
N TYR A 158 6.78 7.29 -10.22
CA TYR A 158 6.29 8.63 -10.56
C TYR A 158 4.78 8.60 -10.76
N TYR A 159 4.13 9.75 -10.61
CA TYR A 159 2.70 9.91 -10.84
C TYR A 159 2.45 10.71 -12.10
N VAL A 160 1.53 10.22 -12.93
CA VAL A 160 1.24 10.74 -14.27
C VAL A 160 0.07 11.73 -14.21
N ASP A 161 0.21 12.81 -14.95
CA ASP A 161 -0.88 13.74 -15.24
C ASP A 161 -0.94 13.98 -16.76
N PRO A 162 -1.87 13.31 -17.47
CA PRO A 162 -2.06 13.49 -18.90
C PRO A 162 -2.45 14.92 -19.23
N GLN A 163 -1.63 15.60 -20.03
CA GLN A 163 -1.90 16.97 -20.45
C GLN A 163 -2.56 16.96 -21.83
N PRO A 164 -3.77 17.53 -21.99
CA PRO A 164 -4.34 17.74 -23.31
C PRO A 164 -3.53 18.82 -24.04
N THR A 165 -3.16 18.56 -25.29
CA THR A 165 -2.42 19.54 -26.10
C THR A 165 -3.33 20.66 -26.59
N LEU A 166 -4.55 20.32 -27.05
CA LEU A 166 -5.58 21.25 -27.55
C LEU A 166 -6.99 20.62 -27.37
N PRO A 167 -8.07 21.43 -27.27
CA PRO A 167 -9.44 20.90 -27.25
C PRO A 167 -9.74 20.08 -28.52
N GLY A 168 -10.15 18.82 -28.34
CA GLY A 168 -10.47 17.91 -29.44
C GLY A 168 -9.27 17.22 -30.11
N GLN A 169 -8.06 17.34 -29.54
CA GLN A 169 -6.89 16.54 -29.94
C GLN A 169 -6.68 15.37 -28.98
N ASN A 170 -6.04 14.31 -29.50
CA ASN A 170 -5.67 13.16 -28.68
C ASN A 170 -4.63 13.56 -27.61
N VAL A 171 -4.75 12.98 -26.43
CA VAL A 171 -3.83 13.15 -25.32
C VAL A 171 -2.58 12.33 -25.63
N THR A 172 -1.47 13.01 -25.89
CA THR A 172 -0.19 12.40 -26.27
C THR A 172 0.94 12.77 -25.31
N THR A 173 0.68 13.68 -24.39
CA THR A 173 1.66 14.29 -23.50
C THR A 173 1.34 14.00 -22.05
N ILE A 174 2.38 13.75 -21.25
CA ILE A 174 2.25 13.61 -19.79
C ILE A 174 3.17 14.57 -19.06
N ALA A 175 2.74 14.97 -17.86
CA ALA A 175 3.61 15.48 -16.81
C ALA A 175 3.85 14.40 -15.74
N LEU A 176 5.01 14.47 -15.08
CA LEU A 176 5.38 13.57 -14.00
C LEU A 176 5.53 14.33 -12.67
N TYR A 177 5.10 13.68 -11.58
CA TYR A 177 5.18 14.18 -10.21
C TYR A 177 5.75 13.13 -9.25
N ASN A 178 6.28 13.58 -8.10
CA ASN A 178 6.79 12.68 -7.07
C ASN A 178 5.69 12.12 -6.15
N SER A 179 4.53 12.80 -6.08
CA SER A 179 3.37 12.38 -5.27
C SER A 179 2.05 12.72 -5.99
N ARG A 180 0.99 11.97 -5.71
CA ARG A 180 -0.38 12.26 -6.20
C ARG A 180 -0.87 13.63 -5.75
N SER A 181 -0.54 14.05 -4.52
CA SER A 181 -0.98 15.34 -3.95
C SER A 181 -0.39 16.56 -4.65
N GLN A 182 0.69 16.38 -5.43
CA GLN A 182 1.36 17.43 -6.17
C GLN A 182 0.68 17.76 -7.49
N ILE A 183 -0.18 16.87 -7.99
CA ILE A 183 -0.90 17.06 -9.25
C ILE A 183 -1.80 18.29 -9.11
N GLY A 184 -1.59 19.29 -9.97
CA GLY A 184 -2.34 20.55 -9.98
C GLY A 184 -1.89 21.62 -8.96
N THR A 185 -0.93 21.33 -8.08
CA THR A 185 -0.45 22.29 -7.06
C THR A 185 1.05 22.55 -7.12
N ALA A 186 1.87 21.57 -7.49
CA ALA A 186 3.32 21.68 -7.54
C ALA A 186 3.85 21.84 -8.97
N SER A 187 5.13 22.22 -9.09
CA SER A 187 5.84 22.18 -10.36
C SER A 187 6.08 20.73 -10.81
N THR A 188 5.97 20.50 -12.12
CA THR A 188 6.30 19.21 -12.74
C THR A 188 7.79 18.90 -12.61
N ILE A 189 8.14 17.62 -12.68
CA ILE A 189 9.53 17.18 -12.75
C ILE A 189 10.17 17.71 -14.02
N GLN A 190 11.32 18.38 -13.86
CA GLN A 190 12.08 18.97 -14.96
C GLN A 190 13.02 17.93 -15.58
N LEU A 191 13.00 17.85 -16.90
CA LEU A 191 13.67 16.82 -17.69
C LEU A 191 14.75 17.43 -18.59
N GLY A 192 15.94 16.84 -18.61
CA GLY A 192 17.00 17.21 -19.53
C GLY A 192 16.98 16.38 -20.82
N ILE A 193 17.58 16.92 -21.88
CA ILE A 193 17.78 16.19 -23.14
C ILE A 193 18.83 15.09 -22.96
N GLY A 194 18.56 13.92 -23.53
CA GLY A 194 19.50 12.81 -23.61
C GLY A 194 20.41 12.91 -24.82
N THR A 195 21.51 12.15 -24.80
CA THR A 195 22.48 12.08 -25.91
C THR A 195 22.31 10.81 -26.74
N VAL A 196 21.63 9.79 -26.21
CA VAL A 196 21.37 8.52 -26.91
C VAL A 196 19.89 8.33 -27.25
N THR A 197 19.64 7.51 -28.28
CA THR A 197 18.29 7.19 -28.77
C THR A 197 17.73 5.87 -28.18
N SER A 198 18.11 5.51 -26.95
CA SER A 198 17.59 4.31 -26.30
C SER A 198 16.11 4.44 -25.95
N ALA A 199 15.40 3.31 -25.84
CA ALA A 199 14.02 3.34 -25.40
C ALA A 199 13.93 3.66 -23.89
N HIS A 200 12.92 4.45 -23.57
CA HIS A 200 12.58 4.85 -22.21
C HIS A 200 11.16 4.41 -21.95
N ASN A 201 10.99 3.42 -21.06
CA ASN A 201 9.73 2.76 -20.80
C ASN A 201 9.09 3.34 -19.53
N PHE A 202 7.82 3.69 -19.63
CA PHE A 202 6.96 4.04 -18.50
C PHE A 202 5.95 2.91 -18.37
N ILE A 203 6.01 2.17 -17.27
CA ILE A 203 5.21 0.97 -17.06
C ILE A 203 4.29 1.23 -15.88
N LEU A 204 3.02 0.89 -15.98
CA LEU A 204 2.10 0.98 -14.84
C LEU A 204 2.67 0.16 -13.66
N GLN A 205 2.68 0.72 -12.46
CA GLN A 205 3.30 0.10 -11.28
C GLN A 205 2.86 -1.36 -11.07
N GLN A 206 1.57 -1.63 -11.27
CA GLN A 206 0.98 -2.96 -11.12
C GLN A 206 1.53 -3.99 -12.14
N HIS A 207 2.05 -3.53 -13.28
CA HIS A 207 2.59 -4.36 -14.36
C HIS A 207 4.13 -4.35 -14.42
N SER A 208 4.80 -3.69 -13.49
CA SER A 208 6.27 -3.50 -13.47
C SER A 208 7.08 -4.79 -13.47
N ASN A 209 6.54 -5.89 -12.95
CA ASN A 209 7.22 -7.18 -12.94
C ASN A 209 7.22 -7.89 -14.31
N GLU A 210 6.46 -7.37 -15.29
CA GLU A 210 6.34 -7.87 -16.66
C GLU A 210 6.05 -9.37 -16.78
N LYS A 211 5.46 -9.96 -15.74
CA LYS A 211 5.19 -11.38 -15.64
C LYS A 211 3.82 -11.61 -15.02
N LEU A 212 3.08 -12.53 -15.59
CA LEU A 212 1.82 -12.99 -15.03
C LEU A 212 2.10 -14.02 -13.92
N SER A 213 1.57 -13.78 -12.73
CA SER A 213 1.58 -14.74 -11.64
C SER A 213 0.19 -15.30 -11.40
N SER A 214 0.12 -16.53 -10.90
CA SER A 214 -1.15 -17.05 -10.36
C SER A 214 -1.60 -16.24 -9.15
N ASN A 215 -2.91 -16.09 -9.00
CA ASN A 215 -3.52 -15.56 -7.79
C ASN A 215 -4.35 -16.67 -7.15
N GLN A 216 -3.84 -17.21 -6.04
CA GLN A 216 -4.50 -18.29 -5.31
C GLN A 216 -5.71 -17.74 -4.56
N ILE A 217 -6.88 -17.95 -5.14
CA ILE A 217 -8.13 -17.43 -4.59
C ILE A 217 -8.97 -18.57 -4.01
N LEU A 218 -9.56 -18.31 -2.85
CA LEU A 218 -10.62 -19.10 -2.25
C LEU A 218 -11.79 -18.17 -1.95
N ARG A 219 -12.86 -18.29 -2.73
CA ARG A 219 -14.01 -17.40 -2.65
C ARG A 219 -15.23 -18.10 -2.05
N LYS A 220 -15.82 -17.49 -1.03
CA LYS A 220 -17.11 -17.88 -0.45
C LYS A 220 -18.25 -17.21 -1.22
N ILE A 221 -19.21 -18.00 -1.68
CA ILE A 221 -20.38 -17.54 -2.45
C ILE A 221 -21.64 -18.10 -1.76
N PRO A 222 -22.62 -17.26 -1.39
CA PRO A 222 -23.90 -17.76 -0.89
C PRO A 222 -24.68 -18.44 -2.02
N LEU A 223 -25.15 -19.67 -1.78
CA LEU A 223 -25.85 -20.48 -2.78
C LEU A 223 -27.31 -20.03 -2.99
N SER A 224 -27.88 -19.36 -1.99
CA SER A 224 -29.18 -18.70 -2.09
C SER A 224 -29.04 -17.24 -1.63
N GLN A 225 -29.68 -16.34 -2.38
CA GLN A 225 -29.72 -14.92 -2.08
C GLN A 225 -31.18 -14.45 -2.18
N ASN A 226 -31.61 -13.64 -1.22
CA ASN A 226 -32.91 -12.98 -1.30
C ASN A 226 -32.72 -11.59 -1.94
N LEU A 227 -33.10 -11.47 -3.20
CA LEU A 227 -32.94 -10.23 -3.98
C LEU A 227 -34.00 -9.15 -3.67
N PHE A 228 -34.97 -9.44 -2.80
CA PHE A 228 -36.03 -8.49 -2.41
C PHE A 228 -35.70 -7.67 -1.16
N ILE A 229 -34.59 -8.00 -0.48
CA ILE A 229 -34.09 -7.26 0.67
C ILE A 229 -32.78 -6.62 0.24
N ASP A 230 -32.74 -5.29 0.22
CA ASP A 230 -31.49 -4.58 -0.05
C ASP A 230 -30.44 -5.00 0.98
N SER A 231 -29.29 -5.48 0.49
CA SER A 231 -28.17 -5.79 1.38
C SER A 231 -27.68 -4.48 2.01
N LYS A 232 -27.54 -4.44 3.33
CA LYS A 232 -26.90 -3.33 4.06
C LYS A 232 -25.38 -3.35 3.86
N HIS A 233 -24.90 -3.44 2.63
CA HIS A 233 -23.47 -3.31 2.36
C HIS A 233 -23.12 -1.82 2.40
N GLU A 234 -22.64 -1.38 3.57
CA GLU A 234 -22.07 -0.05 3.80
C GLU A 234 -20.75 0.15 3.02
N THR A 235 -20.15 -0.94 2.54
CA THR A 235 -18.93 -0.92 1.73
C THR A 235 -19.14 -1.69 0.41
N PRO A 236 -18.77 -1.11 -0.76
CA PRO A 236 -18.70 -1.84 -2.01
C PRO A 236 -17.81 -3.07 -1.89
N VAL A 237 -18.31 -4.22 -2.34
CA VAL A 237 -17.49 -5.43 -2.51
C VAL A 237 -16.83 -5.38 -3.88
N LYS A 238 -15.49 -5.42 -3.89
CA LYS A 238 -14.67 -5.35 -5.10
C LYS A 238 -14.89 -6.54 -6.02
N GLU A 239 -14.88 -7.75 -5.49
CA GLU A 239 -15.08 -8.96 -6.29
C GLU A 239 -16.42 -9.62 -5.98
N ILE A 240 -17.28 -9.64 -7.00
CA ILE A 240 -18.66 -10.12 -6.89
C ILE A 240 -18.81 -11.61 -7.25
N GLY A 241 -17.82 -12.19 -7.93
CA GLY A 241 -17.92 -13.57 -8.38
C GLY A 241 -16.66 -14.14 -9.00
N ILE A 242 -16.78 -15.36 -9.49
CA ILE A 242 -15.75 -16.08 -10.23
C ILE A 242 -16.40 -16.88 -11.35
N LEU A 243 -15.82 -16.82 -12.54
CA LEU A 243 -16.25 -17.60 -13.69
C LEU A 243 -15.75 -19.04 -13.59
N ARG A 244 -16.36 -19.95 -14.36
CA ARG A 244 -15.92 -21.35 -14.47
C ARG A 244 -14.44 -21.47 -14.86
N ASP A 245 -13.98 -20.52 -15.68
CA ASP A 245 -12.61 -20.46 -16.17
C ASP A 245 -11.65 -19.81 -15.16
N GLY A 246 -12.09 -19.65 -13.91
CA GLY A 246 -11.26 -19.19 -12.80
C GLY A 246 -11.06 -17.67 -12.74
N VAL A 247 -11.44 -16.93 -13.78
CA VAL A 247 -11.37 -15.46 -13.83
C VAL A 247 -12.36 -14.83 -12.86
N GLN A 248 -11.89 -13.82 -12.12
CA GLN A 248 -12.70 -13.11 -11.14
C GLN A 248 -13.54 -12.02 -11.80
N ILE A 249 -14.78 -11.88 -11.33
CA ILE A 249 -15.66 -10.80 -11.74
C ILE A 249 -15.51 -9.67 -10.72
N HIS A 250 -15.09 -8.51 -11.20
CA HIS A 250 -15.00 -7.29 -10.41
C HIS A 250 -16.28 -6.48 -10.53
N SER A 251 -16.64 -5.81 -9.43
CA SER A 251 -17.70 -4.82 -9.40
C SER A 251 -17.32 -3.64 -10.29
N PRO A 252 -18.28 -3.04 -11.00
CA PRO A 252 -18.06 -1.79 -11.73
C PRO A 252 -17.93 -0.57 -10.81
N ILE A 253 -18.24 -0.72 -9.51
CA ILE A 253 -18.12 0.35 -8.53
C ILE A 253 -16.64 0.49 -8.15
N SER A 254 -16.13 1.72 -8.24
CA SER A 254 -14.72 2.03 -7.91
C SER A 254 -14.42 1.79 -6.43
N ASP A 255 -13.19 1.36 -6.16
CA ASP A 255 -12.60 1.32 -4.81
C ASP A 255 -12.35 2.75 -4.28
N ASP A 256 -12.16 3.71 -5.18
CA ASP A 256 -11.89 5.11 -4.82
C ASP A 256 -13.17 5.77 -4.31
N GLN A 257 -13.30 5.77 -2.99
CA GLN A 257 -14.40 6.43 -2.29
C GLN A 257 -13.94 7.78 -1.75
N ILE A 258 -14.70 8.81 -2.07
CA ILE A 258 -14.60 10.11 -1.42
C ILE A 258 -15.61 10.09 -0.29
N PHE A 259 -15.13 9.91 0.94
CA PHE A 259 -15.96 10.07 2.11
C PHE A 259 -16.25 11.56 2.31
N PHE A 260 -17.53 11.92 2.38
CA PHE A 260 -17.97 13.29 2.63
C PHE A 260 -18.86 13.32 3.87
N GLY A 261 -18.52 14.19 4.81
CA GLY A 261 -19.23 14.34 6.07
C GLY A 261 -18.32 14.85 7.19
N PRO A 262 -18.89 15.17 8.36
CA PRO A 262 -18.09 15.41 9.54
C PRO A 262 -17.32 14.13 9.93
N LEU A 263 -16.13 14.29 10.53
CA LEU A 263 -15.44 13.15 11.17
C LEU A 263 -16.27 12.71 12.38
N GLU A 264 -16.79 11.47 12.36
CA GLU A 264 -17.59 10.93 13.47
C GLU A 264 -16.73 10.41 14.62
N SER A 265 -15.60 9.77 14.30
CA SER A 265 -14.65 9.23 15.29
C SER A 265 -13.23 9.21 14.74
N VAL A 266 -12.25 9.28 15.65
CA VAL A 266 -10.82 9.17 15.34
C VAL A 266 -10.25 8.10 16.27
N GLU A 267 -9.63 7.08 15.69
CA GLU A 267 -8.96 6.00 16.41
C GLU A 267 -7.45 6.06 16.14
N VAL A 268 -6.65 5.99 17.20
CA VAL A 268 -5.19 6.02 17.11
C VAL A 268 -4.67 4.59 17.11
N PHE A 269 -4.16 4.13 15.97
CA PHE A 269 -3.65 2.75 15.83
C PHE A 269 -2.35 2.50 16.60
N ASN A 270 -1.43 3.47 16.58
CA ASN A 270 -0.12 3.36 17.22
C ASN A 270 -0.01 4.39 18.35
N GLY A 271 -0.59 4.06 19.50
CA GLY A 271 -0.40 4.84 20.71
C GLY A 271 1.01 4.73 21.29
N GLY A 272 1.36 5.65 22.17
CA GLY A 272 2.56 5.58 23.01
C GLY A 272 2.21 5.76 24.49
N ASP A 273 3.23 5.67 25.35
CA ASP A 273 3.13 5.89 26.78
C ASP A 273 4.04 7.06 27.21
N ASP A 274 3.88 7.54 28.45
CA ASP A 274 4.72 8.57 29.08
C ASP A 274 4.61 10.00 28.50
N TYR A 275 3.46 10.36 27.93
CA TYR A 275 3.18 11.74 27.50
C TYR A 275 3.12 12.73 28.67
N ASP A 276 3.61 13.95 28.44
CA ASP A 276 3.43 15.07 29.35
C ASP A 276 1.99 15.60 29.26
N VAL A 277 1.29 15.63 30.39
CA VAL A 277 -0.09 16.14 30.49
C VAL A 277 -0.13 17.66 30.32
N ILE A 278 0.96 18.37 30.65
CA ILE A 278 1.04 19.83 30.53
C ILE A 278 1.24 20.23 29.06
N ASN A 279 2.01 19.45 28.31
CA ASN A 279 2.27 19.63 26.89
C ASN A 279 1.85 18.37 26.11
N PRO A 280 0.54 18.13 25.95
CA PRO A 280 0.08 16.95 25.23
C PRO A 280 0.51 17.01 23.75
N PRO A 281 0.69 15.85 23.08
CA PRO A 281 0.91 15.80 21.64
C PRO A 281 -0.25 16.47 20.89
N SER A 282 0.04 17.14 19.78
CA SER A 282 -1.00 17.66 18.89
C SER A 282 -1.35 16.64 17.80
N ILE A 283 -2.65 16.48 17.54
CA ILE A 283 -3.14 15.68 16.42
C ILE A 283 -3.58 16.66 15.33
N VAL A 284 -2.82 16.71 14.24
CA VAL A 284 -3.14 17.57 13.10
C VAL A 284 -3.75 16.71 12.01
N VAL A 285 -4.97 17.05 11.60
CA VAL A 285 -5.59 16.49 10.40
C VAL A 285 -5.14 17.34 9.22
N GLU A 286 -4.26 16.81 8.37
CA GLU A 286 -3.84 17.48 7.15
C GLU A 286 -5.05 17.67 6.22
N ALA A 287 -5.25 18.90 5.74
CA ALA A 287 -6.44 19.27 4.99
C ALA A 287 -6.25 19.11 3.47
N GLY A 288 -7.33 18.69 2.81
CA GLY A 288 -7.62 19.03 1.41
C GLY A 288 -8.33 20.38 1.29
N ALA A 289 -9.18 20.55 0.26
CA ALA A 289 -9.82 21.83 -0.09
C ALA A 289 -10.96 22.34 0.85
N GLY A 290 -11.08 21.84 2.09
CA GLY A 290 -12.20 22.11 3.00
C GLY A 290 -11.81 22.62 4.40
N THR A 291 -12.80 23.09 5.15
CA THR A 291 -12.63 23.63 6.52
C THR A 291 -12.27 22.51 7.51
N THR A 292 -11.24 22.77 8.32
CA THR A 292 -10.48 21.81 9.12
C THR A 292 -11.25 21.18 10.28
N ALA A 293 -11.21 19.86 10.38
CA ALA A 293 -11.58 19.15 11.61
C ALA A 293 -10.47 19.38 12.67
N LEU A 294 -10.87 19.72 13.89
CA LEU A 294 -9.96 19.90 15.03
C LEU A 294 -10.06 18.66 15.93
N VAL A 295 -8.91 18.05 16.23
CA VAL A 295 -8.81 16.89 17.11
C VAL A 295 -7.94 17.28 18.29
N GLU A 296 -8.49 17.24 19.50
CA GLU A 296 -7.77 17.51 20.74
C GLU A 296 -7.69 16.23 21.58
N PRO A 297 -6.47 15.76 21.92
CA PRO A 297 -6.34 14.62 22.80
C PRO A 297 -6.63 15.01 24.25
N VAL A 298 -7.47 14.21 24.90
CA VAL A 298 -7.76 14.34 26.34
C VAL A 298 -6.91 13.30 27.08
N ILE A 299 -5.85 13.76 27.74
CA ILE A 299 -4.88 12.89 28.44
C ILE A 299 -5.03 13.06 29.95
N SER A 300 -4.90 11.97 30.70
CA SER A 300 -4.83 11.98 32.16
C SER A 300 -3.54 11.30 32.62
N GLY A 301 -2.93 11.81 33.69
CA GLY A 301 -1.66 11.30 34.20
C GLY A 301 -1.56 11.38 35.71
N SER A 302 -0.45 10.87 36.25
CA SER A 302 -0.14 10.86 37.69
C SER A 302 1.23 11.47 37.96
N VAL A 303 1.48 11.86 39.22
CA VAL A 303 2.76 12.45 39.64
C VAL A 303 3.82 11.33 39.71
N LYS A 304 4.85 11.40 38.86
CA LYS A 304 5.94 10.42 38.82
C LYS A 304 7.11 10.77 39.76
N GLU A 305 7.54 12.02 39.75
CA GLU A 305 8.68 12.48 40.53
C GLU A 305 8.46 13.92 41.01
N VAL A 306 9.00 14.25 42.18
CA VAL A 306 8.99 15.60 42.75
C VAL A 306 10.43 16.05 42.88
N LEU A 307 10.81 17.01 42.05
CA LEU A 307 12.13 17.63 42.12
C LEU A 307 12.13 18.67 43.25
N ILE A 308 13.17 18.63 44.07
CA ILE A 308 13.38 19.58 45.17
C ILE A 308 14.48 20.54 44.74
N ASP A 309 14.20 21.83 44.77
CA ASP A 309 15.21 22.84 44.48
C ASP A 309 16.37 22.74 45.47
N PRO A 310 17.64 22.74 44.99
CA PRO A 310 18.79 22.64 45.86
C PRO A 310 18.80 23.82 46.86
N GLN A 311 18.94 23.49 48.14
CA GLN A 311 19.07 24.48 49.21
C GLN A 311 20.53 24.50 49.70
N ASP A 312 21.08 25.69 49.91
CA ASP A 312 22.43 25.87 50.44
C ASP A 312 22.53 25.65 51.96
N PHE A 313 21.40 25.35 52.62
CA PHE A 313 21.30 25.19 54.06
C PHE A 313 20.57 23.89 54.45
N ASP A 314 20.92 23.38 55.63
CA ASP A 314 20.30 22.17 56.17
C ASP A 314 18.88 22.46 56.69
N ILE A 315 17.94 21.61 56.31
CA ILE A 315 16.53 21.72 56.73
C ILE A 315 16.33 20.86 57.97
N ALA A 316 16.02 21.46 59.13
CA ALA A 316 15.74 20.70 60.35
C ALA A 316 14.34 20.06 60.35
N LYS A 317 13.35 20.75 59.76
CA LYS A 317 11.95 20.31 59.68
C LYS A 317 11.24 20.99 58.51
N VAL A 318 10.46 20.24 57.74
CA VAL A 318 9.59 20.80 56.69
C VAL A 318 8.25 21.18 57.31
N ILE A 319 7.82 22.43 57.11
CA ILE A 319 6.57 22.99 57.68
C ILE A 319 5.41 22.83 56.69
N SER A 320 5.67 23.12 55.41
CA SER A 320 4.72 22.96 54.31
C SER A 320 5.47 22.69 53.01
N ILE A 321 4.80 22.03 52.07
CA ILE A 321 5.25 21.88 50.69
C ILE A 321 4.28 22.67 49.83
N SER A 322 4.80 23.51 48.94
CA SER A 322 4.02 24.07 47.84
C SER A 322 4.44 23.37 46.57
N LEU A 323 3.48 22.74 45.89
CA LEU A 323 3.72 22.12 44.59
C LEU A 323 3.34 23.14 43.51
N THR A 324 4.32 23.59 42.74
CA THR A 324 4.12 24.46 41.58
C THR A 324 4.30 23.63 40.32
N GLY A 325 3.20 23.21 39.70
CA GLY A 325 3.22 22.47 38.43
C GLY A 325 1.99 21.57 38.25
N GLY A 326 1.38 21.62 37.07
CA GLY A 326 0.25 20.77 36.67
C GLY A 326 -1.14 21.29 37.09
N ASN A 327 -2.17 20.95 36.30
CA ASN A 327 -3.58 21.22 36.58
C ASN A 327 -4.25 20.01 37.29
N GLY A 328 -3.59 19.47 38.32
CA GLY A 328 -4.02 18.28 39.05
C GLY A 328 -4.59 18.61 40.43
N SER A 329 -5.46 17.74 40.96
CA SER A 329 -5.96 17.82 42.35
C SER A 329 -5.76 16.49 43.07
N GLY A 330 -5.63 16.53 44.40
CA GLY A 330 -5.59 15.32 45.24
C GLY A 330 -4.22 14.65 45.42
N CYS A 331 -3.11 15.26 44.99
CA CYS A 331 -1.77 14.76 45.29
C CYS A 331 -1.42 15.05 46.77
N LEU A 332 -1.18 13.99 47.56
CA LEU A 332 -0.69 14.09 48.93
C LEU A 332 0.78 13.69 48.97
N LEU A 333 1.65 14.63 49.34
CA LEU A 333 3.10 14.39 49.46
C LEU A 333 3.52 14.55 50.92
N GLN A 334 4.35 13.61 51.41
CA GLN A 334 4.93 13.66 52.74
C GLN A 334 6.46 13.77 52.63
N PRO A 335 7.09 14.86 53.10
CA PRO A 335 8.53 15.00 53.10
C PRO A 335 9.15 14.18 54.23
N ILE A 336 10.31 13.57 53.96
CA ILE A 336 11.14 12.88 54.95
C ILE A 336 12.53 13.51 54.93
N VAL A 337 13.03 13.94 56.09
CA VAL A 337 14.34 14.58 56.23
C VAL A 337 15.32 13.60 56.89
N GLY A 338 16.51 13.47 56.30
CA GLY A 338 17.62 12.68 56.85
C GLY A 338 18.75 13.58 57.38
N SER A 339 19.48 13.11 58.39
CA SER A 339 20.71 13.78 58.86
C SER A 339 21.87 13.49 57.92
N ARG A 340 22.65 14.51 57.56
CA ARG A 340 23.91 14.34 56.82
C ARG A 340 25.09 14.83 57.67
N PHE A 341 26.23 14.15 57.55
CA PHE A 341 27.47 14.61 58.15
C PHE A 341 28.12 15.65 57.24
N ARG A 342 28.56 16.78 57.82
CA ARG A 342 29.34 17.79 57.12
C ARG A 342 30.66 17.97 57.85
N ASP A 343 31.76 17.72 57.15
CA ASP A 343 33.09 18.04 57.64
C ASP A 343 33.45 19.47 57.20
N LEU A 344 33.87 20.29 58.16
CA LEU A 344 34.35 21.65 57.93
C LEU A 344 35.83 21.70 58.27
N LEU A 345 36.66 22.03 57.28
CA LEU A 345 38.08 22.30 57.49
C LEU A 345 38.20 23.69 58.13
N PHE A 346 38.68 23.73 59.36
CA PHE A 346 38.97 24.97 60.08
C PHE A 346 40.45 25.32 59.92
N ASP A 347 40.73 26.55 59.46
CA ASP A 347 42.09 27.10 59.34
C ASP A 347 42.37 28.05 60.51
N THR A 348 43.38 27.72 61.33
CA THR A 348 43.78 28.44 62.55
C THR A 348 44.68 29.66 62.32
N ARG A 349 44.95 30.06 61.07
CA ARG A 349 45.88 31.17 60.82
C ARG A 349 45.32 32.51 61.34
N ASN A 350 46.08 33.12 62.25
CA ASN A 350 45.77 34.38 62.92
C ASN A 350 45.76 35.52 61.89
N VAL A 351 44.58 36.05 61.54
CA VAL A 351 44.47 37.22 60.65
C VAL A 351 44.82 38.45 61.49
N PHE A 352 46.02 39.01 61.27
CA PHE A 352 46.49 40.20 61.97
C PHE A 352 45.60 41.39 61.59
N LEU A 353 44.72 41.80 62.52
CA LEU A 353 43.79 42.92 62.35
C LEU A 353 44.56 44.23 62.59
N VAL A 354 44.88 44.96 61.51
CA VAL A 354 45.47 46.30 61.62
C VAL A 354 44.36 47.29 62.00
N VAL A 355 44.35 47.71 63.28
CA VAL A 355 43.51 48.80 63.77
C VAL A 355 44.16 50.13 63.35
N VAL A 356 43.52 50.88 62.47
CA VAL A 356 43.88 52.27 62.16
C VAL A 356 43.22 53.18 63.20
N LEU A 357 44.03 53.79 64.06
CA LEU A 357 43.59 54.77 65.06
C LEU A 357 43.50 56.16 64.40
N ILE A 358 42.28 56.64 64.11
CA ILE A 358 42.04 58.01 63.63
C ILE A 358 41.86 58.93 64.84
N LEU A 359 42.84 59.80 65.09
CA LEU A 359 42.74 60.90 66.07
C LEU A 359 42.17 62.14 65.37
N MET A 360 40.86 62.38 65.50
CA MET A 360 40.25 63.66 65.13
C MET A 360 40.44 64.67 66.25
N LYS A 361 41.23 65.72 66.00
CA LYS A 361 41.33 66.90 66.85
C LYS A 361 40.27 67.91 66.41
N LYS A 362 39.30 68.18 67.29
CA LYS A 362 38.24 69.16 67.11
C LYS A 362 38.81 70.58 67.16
N LEU A 363 38.58 71.37 66.12
CA LEU A 363 38.31 72.82 66.18
C LEU A 363 37.62 73.23 64.88
#